data_AF-A0A852TQ79-F1
#
_entry.id   AF-A0A852TQ79-F1
#
_cell.length_a   1.000
_cell.length_b   1.000
_cell.length_c   1.000
_cell.angle_alpha   90.00
_cell.angle_beta   90.00
_cell.angle_gamma   90.00
#
_symmetry.space_group_name_H-M   'P 1'
#
loop_
_entity.id
_entity.type
_entity.pdbx_description
1 polymer ?
#
loop_
_entity_poly.entity_id
_entity_poly.type
_entity_poly.pdbx_seq_one_letter_code
_entity_poly.pdbx_strand_id
1 'polypeptide(L)'
;MMALLRSRTTMFVLVGVVTIGLVATMAVGLFNAMSAPTPPAGEQAEPPPPAPDMASLGQPPDGVEYTDLGEQCNAAECYRPVAVTAEDLDAEGAIEAVYGHLLDQGWGRLLPQGEDDPDEVPLAESALADGSVMVQGSTQPYTEESTAGLVLAHSTAPTPAS
;
A
#
# COMPACT_ATOMS: atom_id res chain seq x y z
N MET A 1 -33.06 37.53 37.01
CA MET A 1 -33.23 37.06 35.61
C MET A 1 -32.97 35.55 35.49
N MET A 2 -33.76 34.69 36.14
CA MET A 2 -33.69 33.22 35.91
C MET A 2 -35.04 32.57 36.27
N ALA A 3 -36.12 33.00 35.61
CA ALA A 3 -37.48 32.53 35.88
C ALA A 3 -38.22 32.03 34.63
N LEU A 4 -37.50 31.76 33.53
CA LEU A 4 -38.11 31.32 32.26
C LEU A 4 -37.91 29.82 31.96
N LEU A 5 -37.24 29.07 32.84
CA LEU A 5 -36.93 27.64 32.66
C LEU A 5 -37.89 26.67 33.39
N ARG A 6 -39.07 27.12 33.80
CA ARG A 6 -40.06 26.26 34.50
C ARG A 6 -41.47 26.35 33.91
N SER A 7 -41.58 26.64 32.61
CA SER A 7 -42.84 26.50 31.89
C SER A 7 -42.70 25.40 30.86
N ARG A 8 -43.50 24.33 31.02
CA ARG A 8 -43.55 23.20 30.06
C ARG A 8 -43.92 23.72 28.67
N THR A 9 -44.68 24.81 28.60
CA THR A 9 -45.14 25.46 27.38
C THR A 9 -43.99 26.07 26.58
N THR A 10 -43.03 26.74 27.21
CA THR A 10 -41.86 27.29 26.50
C THR A 10 -40.93 26.19 25.98
N MET A 11 -40.84 25.06 26.68
CA MET A 11 -40.09 23.89 26.22
C MET A 11 -40.71 23.30 24.94
N PHE A 12 -42.05 23.15 24.88
CA PHE A 12 -42.73 22.67 23.67
C PHE A 12 -42.58 23.62 22.49
N VAL A 13 -42.60 24.94 22.73
CA VAL A 13 -42.38 25.94 21.68
C VAL A 13 -40.94 25.86 21.14
N LEU A 14 -39.94 25.74 22.01
CA LEU A 14 -38.54 25.58 21.59
C LEU A 14 -38.33 24.30 20.79
N VAL A 15 -38.88 23.17 21.26
CA VAL A 15 -38.80 21.90 20.52
C VAL A 15 -39.45 22.03 19.15
N GLY A 16 -40.62 22.67 19.06
CA GLY A 16 -41.31 22.90 17.78
C GLY A 16 -40.51 23.78 16.81
N VAL A 17 -39.86 24.84 17.31
CA VAL A 17 -39.01 25.71 16.48
C VAL A 17 -37.77 24.95 15.98
N VAL A 18 -37.15 24.13 16.83
CA VAL A 18 -35.99 23.33 16.45
C VAL A 18 -36.35 22.27 15.40
N THR A 19 -37.47 21.55 15.56
CA THR A 19 -37.90 20.56 14.56
C THR A 19 -38.28 21.21 13.23
N ILE A 20 -38.97 22.35 13.23
CA ILE A 20 -39.29 23.08 11.99
C ILE A 20 -38.02 23.56 11.30
N GLY A 21 -37.03 24.08 12.05
CA GLY A 21 -35.73 24.47 11.50
C GLY A 21 -34.96 23.31 10.88
N LEU A 22 -34.99 22.13 11.51
CA LEU A 22 -34.27 20.93 11.06
C LEU A 22 -34.93 20.29 9.82
N VAL A 23 -36.25 20.36 9.70
CA VAL A 23 -36.97 19.87 8.51
C VAL A 23 -36.79 20.83 7.31
N ALA A 24 -36.73 22.15 7.56
CA ALA A 24 -36.52 23.13 6.49
C ALA A 24 -35.12 23.03 5.85
N THR A 25 -34.07 22.70 6.63
CA THR A 25 -32.71 22.51 6.10
C THR A 25 -32.55 21.24 5.27
N MET A 26 -33.30 20.18 5.58
CA MET A 26 -33.30 18.96 4.76
C MET A 26 -33.94 19.15 3.37
N ALA A 27 -34.95 20.00 3.24
CA ALA A 27 -35.63 20.23 1.97
C ALA A 27 -34.79 21.05 0.97
N VAL A 28 -34.00 22.03 1.44
CA VAL A 28 -33.18 22.88 0.56
C VAL A 28 -31.96 22.12 0.01
N GLY A 29 -31.41 21.16 0.77
CA GLY A 29 -30.29 20.33 0.32
C GLY A 29 -30.62 19.43 -0.88
N LEU A 30 -31.87 18.93 -0.96
CA LEU A 30 -32.31 18.02 -2.01
C LEU A 30 -32.58 18.72 -3.35
N PHE A 31 -33.12 19.95 -3.33
CA PHE A 31 -33.34 20.73 -4.55
C PHE A 31 -32.04 21.29 -5.16
N ASN A 32 -31.03 21.59 -4.33
CA ASN A 32 -29.71 22.01 -4.81
C ASN A 32 -28.91 20.84 -5.42
N ALA A 33 -29.18 19.60 -5.00
CA ALA A 33 -28.59 18.38 -5.59
C ALA A 33 -29.16 18.05 -6.98
N MET A 34 -30.41 18.42 -7.28
CA MET A 34 -31.03 18.21 -8.61
C MET A 34 -30.61 19.24 -9.66
N SER A 35 -30.05 20.38 -9.25
CA SER A 35 -29.62 21.46 -10.15
C SER A 35 -28.10 21.55 -10.31
N ALA A 36 -27.36 20.69 -9.60
CA ALA A 36 -25.93 20.56 -9.82
C ALA A 36 -25.69 19.93 -11.20
N PRO A 37 -24.78 20.47 -12.03
CA PRO A 37 -24.32 19.75 -13.21
C PRO A 37 -23.83 18.38 -12.74
N THR A 38 -24.27 17.33 -13.43
CA THR A 38 -23.85 15.96 -13.17
C THR A 38 -22.33 15.98 -13.01
N PRO A 39 -21.77 15.58 -11.85
CA PRO A 39 -20.34 15.33 -11.77
C PRO A 39 -19.99 14.42 -12.95
N PRO A 40 -18.90 14.65 -13.70
CA PRO A 40 -18.47 13.68 -14.70
C PRO A 40 -18.53 12.32 -14.03
N ALA A 41 -19.27 11.40 -14.65
CA ALA A 41 -19.50 10.06 -14.12
C ALA A 41 -18.18 9.57 -13.56
N GLY A 42 -18.15 9.34 -12.24
CA GLY A 42 -16.92 9.12 -11.50
C GLY A 42 -16.03 8.20 -12.31
N GLU A 43 -14.87 8.73 -12.68
CA GLU A 43 -13.74 7.92 -13.11
C GLU A 43 -13.65 6.81 -12.06
N GLN A 44 -14.10 5.61 -12.44
CA GLN A 44 -13.82 4.41 -11.69
C GLN A 44 -12.30 4.39 -11.67
N ALA A 45 -11.70 4.72 -10.52
CA ALA A 45 -10.27 4.62 -10.35
C ALA A 45 -9.91 3.21 -10.83
N GLU A 46 -9.16 3.16 -11.93
CA GLU A 46 -8.81 1.90 -12.56
C GLU A 46 -8.13 1.04 -11.49
N PRO A 47 -8.55 -0.23 -11.29
CA PRO A 47 -7.94 -1.08 -10.28
C PRO A 47 -6.43 -1.11 -10.53
N PRO A 48 -5.62 -1.12 -9.47
CA PRO A 48 -4.18 -1.11 -9.63
C PRO A 48 -3.74 -2.31 -10.49
N PRO A 49 -2.63 -2.16 -11.22
CA PRO A 49 -1.99 -3.27 -11.93
C PRO A 49 -1.76 -4.46 -10.99
N PRO A 50 -1.77 -5.70 -11.50
CA PRO A 50 -1.35 -6.85 -10.72
C PRO A 50 0.12 -6.71 -10.30
N ALA A 51 0.48 -7.34 -9.18
CA ALA A 51 1.87 -7.37 -8.72
C ALA A 51 2.77 -8.12 -9.71
N PRO A 52 4.07 -7.80 -9.79
CA PRO A 52 5.02 -8.60 -10.58
C PRO A 52 4.95 -10.10 -10.23
N ASP A 53 5.11 -10.94 -11.25
CA ASP A 53 5.19 -12.40 -11.06
C ASP A 53 6.51 -12.78 -10.37
N MET A 54 6.49 -13.79 -9.49
CA MET A 54 7.71 -14.29 -8.84
C MET A 54 8.80 -14.71 -9.85
N ALA A 55 8.41 -15.13 -11.05
CA ALA A 55 9.33 -15.49 -12.13
C ALA A 55 10.24 -14.33 -12.57
N SER A 56 9.93 -13.07 -12.24
CA SER A 56 10.81 -11.94 -12.52
C SER A 56 12.11 -11.98 -11.72
N LEU A 57 12.15 -12.68 -10.58
CA LEU A 57 13.39 -12.91 -9.82
C LEU A 57 14.33 -13.92 -10.50
N GLY A 58 13.87 -14.58 -11.57
CA GLY A 58 14.63 -15.64 -12.21
C GLY A 58 14.71 -16.91 -11.36
N GLN A 59 15.82 -17.62 -11.51
CA GLN A 59 16.12 -18.82 -10.72
C GLN A 59 16.71 -18.41 -9.37
N PRO A 60 16.34 -19.09 -8.28
CA PRO A 60 16.99 -18.82 -6.99
C PRO A 60 18.46 -19.24 -7.04
N PRO A 61 19.34 -18.59 -6.26
CA PRO A 61 20.72 -19.03 -6.09
C PRO A 61 20.77 -20.40 -5.39
N ASP A 62 21.92 -21.09 -5.50
CA ASP A 62 22.12 -22.40 -4.90
C ASP A 62 21.85 -22.38 -3.38
N GLY A 63 21.11 -23.38 -2.89
CA GLY A 63 20.77 -23.51 -1.47
C GLY A 63 19.68 -22.55 -0.99
N VAL A 64 19.02 -21.83 -1.90
CA VAL A 64 17.89 -20.95 -1.62
C VAL A 64 16.66 -21.42 -2.39
N GLU A 65 15.50 -21.34 -1.76
CA GLU A 65 14.20 -21.61 -2.39
C GLU A 65 13.27 -20.40 -2.25
N TYR A 66 12.51 -20.11 -3.32
CA TYR A 66 11.48 -19.08 -3.32
C TYR A 66 10.09 -19.71 -3.22
N THR A 67 9.28 -19.21 -2.29
CA THR A 67 7.88 -19.59 -2.15
C THR A 67 7.00 -18.36 -2.32
N ASP A 68 6.14 -18.38 -3.35
CA ASP A 68 5.16 -17.34 -3.61
C ASP A 68 4.03 -17.38 -2.57
N LEU A 69 3.80 -16.27 -1.87
CA LEU A 69 2.72 -16.15 -0.87
C LEU A 69 1.45 -15.51 -1.44
N GLY A 70 1.42 -15.26 -2.75
CA GLY A 70 0.31 -14.64 -3.46
C GLY A 70 0.37 -13.12 -3.46
N GLU A 71 -0.36 -12.50 -4.37
CA GLU A 71 -0.42 -11.04 -4.47
C GLU A 71 -1.27 -10.41 -3.35
N GLN A 72 -0.90 -9.20 -2.96
CA GLN A 72 -1.58 -8.36 -1.98
C GLN A 72 -1.85 -7.00 -2.61
N CYS A 73 -3.12 -6.65 -2.77
CA CYS A 73 -3.55 -5.40 -3.40
C CYS A 73 -4.22 -4.48 -2.39
N ASN A 74 -3.86 -3.21 -2.44
CA ASN A 74 -4.60 -2.12 -1.80
C ASN A 74 -5.17 -1.18 -2.88
N ALA A 75 -5.71 -0.02 -2.49
CA ALA A 75 -6.31 0.91 -3.46
C ALA A 75 -5.28 1.64 -4.36
N ALA A 76 -3.99 1.60 -4.00
CA ALA A 76 -2.91 2.32 -4.68
C ALA A 76 -1.99 1.37 -5.48
N GLU A 77 -1.72 0.17 -4.99
CA GLU A 77 -0.79 -0.76 -5.61
C GLU A 77 -1.04 -2.22 -5.23
N CYS A 78 -0.49 -3.13 -6.02
CA CYS A 78 -0.35 -4.54 -5.71
C CYS A 78 1.13 -4.91 -5.54
N TYR A 79 1.45 -5.67 -4.50
CA TYR A 79 2.77 -6.21 -4.23
C TYR A 79 2.70 -7.72 -4.00
N ARG A 80 3.82 -8.42 -4.16
CA ARG A 80 3.92 -9.87 -3.98
C ARG A 80 4.96 -10.21 -2.92
N PRO A 81 4.54 -10.69 -1.73
CA PRO A 81 5.45 -11.27 -0.76
C PRO A 81 5.94 -12.64 -1.24
N VAL A 82 7.24 -12.88 -1.09
CA VAL A 82 7.91 -14.14 -1.39
C VAL A 82 8.67 -14.56 -0.14
N ALA A 83 8.39 -15.76 0.35
CA ALA A 83 9.17 -16.37 1.42
C ALA A 83 10.47 -16.94 0.83
N VAL A 84 11.57 -16.72 1.53
CA VAL A 84 12.89 -17.24 1.18
C VAL A 84 13.29 -18.25 2.24
N THR A 85 13.56 -19.48 1.83
CA THR A 85 14.08 -20.54 2.71
C THR A 85 15.51 -20.86 2.28
N ALA A 86 16.41 -20.94 3.25
CA ALA A 86 17.81 -21.28 3.05
C ALA A 86 18.28 -22.23 4.17
N GLU A 87 18.95 -23.32 3.82
CA GLU A 87 19.27 -24.41 4.75
C GLU A 87 20.44 -24.10 5.70
N ASP A 88 21.37 -23.22 5.30
CA ASP A 88 22.61 -22.94 6.03
C ASP A 88 22.92 -21.44 6.18
N LEU A 89 21.93 -20.58 5.93
CA LEU A 89 22.07 -19.14 6.03
C LEU A 89 21.12 -18.59 7.10
N ASP A 90 21.55 -17.53 7.78
CA ASP A 90 20.62 -16.72 8.55
C ASP A 90 19.84 -15.77 7.61
N ALA A 91 18.93 -14.98 8.19
CA ALA A 91 18.07 -14.10 7.41
C ALA A 91 18.85 -13.06 6.59
N GLU A 92 19.95 -12.54 7.14
CA GLU A 92 20.80 -11.57 6.45
C GLU A 92 21.57 -12.24 5.31
N GLY A 93 22.23 -13.37 5.58
CA GLY A 93 22.95 -14.14 4.59
C GLY A 93 22.05 -14.66 3.46
N ALA A 94 20.80 -15.02 3.75
CA ALA A 94 19.82 -15.41 2.73
C ALA A 94 19.48 -14.24 1.80
N ILE A 95 19.25 -13.04 2.35
CA ILE A 95 18.99 -11.84 1.55
C ILE A 95 20.22 -11.48 0.73
N GLU A 96 21.42 -11.50 1.32
CA GLU A 96 22.67 -11.22 0.63
C GLU A 96 22.93 -12.19 -0.54
N ALA A 97 22.66 -13.48 -0.35
CA ALA A 97 22.80 -14.49 -1.41
C ALA A 97 21.85 -14.19 -2.59
N VAL A 98 20.58 -13.87 -2.29
CA VAL A 98 19.61 -13.47 -3.32
C VAL A 98 20.02 -12.17 -4.00
N TYR A 99 20.41 -11.15 -3.23
CA TYR A 99 20.75 -9.84 -3.76
C TYR A 99 22.02 -9.89 -4.60
N GLY A 100 23.05 -10.60 -4.16
CA GLY A 100 24.25 -10.85 -4.95
C GLY A 100 23.91 -11.51 -6.29
N HIS A 101 23.05 -12.53 -6.28
CA HIS A 101 22.61 -13.18 -7.51
C HIS A 101 21.87 -12.24 -8.48
N LEU A 102 20.94 -11.42 -7.97
CA LEU A 102 20.22 -10.46 -8.80
C LEU A 102 21.12 -9.35 -9.34
N LEU A 103 22.09 -8.89 -8.54
CA LEU A 103 23.11 -7.94 -8.98
C LEU A 103 23.96 -8.51 -10.13
N ASP A 104 24.35 -9.79 -10.04
CA ASP A 104 25.07 -10.50 -11.11
C ASP A 104 24.22 -10.63 -12.40
N GLN A 105 22.88 -10.65 -12.26
CA GLN A 105 21.93 -10.60 -13.38
C GLN A 105 21.67 -9.18 -13.92
N GLY A 106 22.30 -8.16 -13.34
CA GLY A 106 22.23 -6.77 -13.80
C GLY A 106 21.15 -5.93 -13.13
N TRP A 107 20.58 -6.37 -12.00
CA TRP A 107 19.73 -5.51 -11.18
C TRP A 107 20.54 -4.34 -10.63
N GLY A 108 19.92 -3.16 -10.58
CA GLY A 108 20.49 -1.96 -9.98
C GLY A 108 20.16 -1.88 -8.49
N ARG A 109 21.09 -1.36 -7.69
CA ARG A 109 20.87 -1.11 -6.27
C ARG A 109 20.23 0.26 -6.05
N LEU A 110 19.18 0.31 -5.24
CA LEU A 110 18.51 1.51 -4.77
C LEU A 110 18.90 1.75 -3.31
N LEU A 111 19.54 2.89 -3.05
CA LEU A 111 19.99 3.27 -1.72
C LEU A 111 18.88 4.01 -0.94
N PRO A 112 18.89 3.92 0.40
CA PRO A 112 18.05 4.75 1.25
C PRO A 112 18.26 6.26 1.00
N GLN A 113 17.26 7.06 1.34
CA GLN A 113 17.35 8.51 1.17
C GLN A 113 18.48 9.10 2.02
N GLY A 114 19.35 9.89 1.39
CA GLY A 114 20.47 10.56 2.05
C GLY A 114 21.78 9.77 2.00
N GLU A 115 21.76 8.55 1.46
CA GLU A 115 22.94 7.73 1.23
C GLU A 115 23.32 7.78 -0.26
N ASP A 116 24.58 8.11 -0.54
CA ASP A 116 25.12 8.19 -1.91
C ASP A 116 26.18 7.10 -2.18
N ASP A 117 26.72 6.48 -1.12
CA ASP A 117 27.76 5.46 -1.22
C ASP A 117 27.16 4.06 -0.96
N PRO A 118 27.13 3.17 -1.98
CA PRO A 118 26.63 1.81 -1.78
C PRO A 118 27.48 0.98 -0.83
N ASP A 119 28.77 1.28 -0.67
CA ASP A 119 29.66 0.49 0.19
C ASP A 119 29.43 0.77 1.68
N GLU A 120 28.76 1.89 2.01
CA GLU A 120 28.42 2.27 3.39
C GLU A 120 27.07 1.70 3.86
N VAL A 121 26.25 1.19 2.94
CA VAL A 121 24.93 0.63 3.23
C VAL A 121 24.98 -0.90 3.16
N PRO A 122 24.44 -1.65 4.13
CA PRO A 122 24.28 -3.10 4.02
C PRO A 122 23.28 -3.49 2.91
N LEU A 123 23.50 -4.63 2.24
CA LEU A 123 22.60 -5.07 1.16
C LEU A 123 21.16 -5.26 1.64
N ALA A 124 20.99 -5.85 2.83
CA ALA A 124 19.68 -6.07 3.44
C ALA A 124 18.90 -4.78 3.77
N GLU A 125 19.57 -3.62 3.84
CA GLU A 125 18.96 -2.30 4.07
C GLU A 125 18.64 -1.54 2.78
N SER A 126 19.01 -2.10 1.62
CA SER A 126 18.73 -1.54 0.31
C SER A 126 17.57 -2.25 -0.40
N ALA A 127 17.11 -1.68 -1.50
CA ALA A 127 16.24 -2.37 -2.46
C ALA A 127 17.00 -2.59 -3.76
N LEU A 128 16.60 -3.56 -4.57
CA LEU A 128 17.11 -3.75 -5.94
C LEU A 128 16.01 -3.49 -6.96
N ALA A 129 16.36 -3.05 -8.16
CA ALA A 129 15.42 -2.90 -9.27
C ALA A 129 16.05 -3.18 -10.63
N ASP A 130 15.27 -3.78 -11.54
CA ASP A 130 15.68 -4.06 -12.94
C ASP A 130 15.21 -2.99 -13.93
N GLY A 131 14.57 -1.93 -13.43
CA GLY A 131 13.96 -0.86 -14.21
C GLY A 131 12.44 -0.97 -14.33
N SER A 132 11.86 -2.15 -14.07
CA SER A 132 10.41 -2.38 -14.05
C SER A 132 9.90 -2.98 -12.74
N VAL A 133 10.68 -3.89 -12.16
CA VAL A 133 10.40 -4.54 -10.89
C VAL A 133 11.40 -4.01 -9.87
N MET A 134 10.91 -3.81 -8.66
CA MET A 134 11.69 -3.54 -7.47
C MET A 134 11.49 -4.70 -6.49
N VAL A 135 12.56 -5.11 -5.82
CA VAL A 135 12.54 -6.08 -4.74
C VAL A 135 13.13 -5.47 -3.47
N GLN A 136 12.47 -5.68 -2.34
CA GLN A 136 12.95 -5.28 -1.02
C GLN A 136 13.01 -6.50 -0.10
N GLY A 137 14.16 -6.71 0.55
CA GLY A 137 14.38 -7.78 1.49
C GLY A 137 13.87 -7.45 2.89
N SER A 138 13.52 -8.48 3.64
CA SER A 138 13.16 -8.40 5.04
C SER A 138 13.81 -9.54 5.79
N THR A 139 14.60 -9.21 6.81
CA THR A 139 15.19 -10.20 7.72
C THR A 139 14.15 -10.85 8.63
N GLN A 140 12.91 -10.34 8.63
CA GLN A 140 11.79 -10.97 9.31
C GLN A 140 11.19 -12.06 8.40
N PRO A 141 11.15 -13.33 8.84
CA PRO A 141 10.52 -14.39 8.08
C PRO A 141 9.02 -14.16 7.93
N TYR A 142 8.46 -14.52 6.77
CA TYR A 142 7.03 -14.37 6.46
C TYR A 142 6.21 -15.61 6.82
N THR A 143 6.87 -16.77 6.92
CA THR A 143 6.29 -18.02 7.41
C THR A 143 7.21 -18.65 8.46
N GLU A 144 6.69 -19.58 9.26
CA GLU A 144 7.48 -20.30 10.29
C GLU A 144 8.64 -21.12 9.69
N GLU A 145 8.54 -21.51 8.42
CA GLU A 145 9.52 -22.32 7.69
C GLU A 145 10.47 -21.48 6.81
N SER A 146 10.23 -20.16 6.72
CA SER A 146 11.08 -19.26 5.95
C SER A 146 12.23 -18.71 6.79
N THR A 147 13.35 -18.45 6.13
CA THR A 147 14.53 -17.80 6.70
C THR A 147 14.42 -16.27 6.60
N ALA A 148 13.89 -15.76 5.49
CA ALA A 148 13.72 -14.33 5.22
C ALA A 148 12.47 -14.08 4.33
N GLY A 149 12.17 -12.81 4.08
CA GLY A 149 11.11 -12.37 3.17
C GLY A 149 11.62 -11.44 2.08
N LEU A 150 10.95 -11.44 0.93
CA LEU A 150 11.12 -10.48 -0.16
C LEU A 150 9.75 -9.89 -0.51
N VAL A 151 9.71 -8.61 -0.87
CA VAL A 151 8.53 -7.97 -1.46
C VAL A 151 8.87 -7.53 -2.87
N LEU A 152 8.08 -7.98 -3.85
CA LEU A 152 8.15 -7.52 -5.23
C LEU A 152 7.06 -6.47 -5.47
N ALA A 153 7.43 -5.37 -6.09
CA ALA A 153 6.53 -4.32 -6.53
C ALA A 153 7.03 -3.72 -7.85
N HIS A 154 6.20 -2.94 -8.54
CA HIS A 154 6.65 -2.19 -9.72
C HIS A 154 7.55 -1.01 -9.28
N SER A 155 8.69 -0.80 -9.94
CA SER A 155 9.69 0.24 -9.59
C SER A 155 9.20 1.67 -9.85
N THR A 156 8.18 1.82 -10.68
CA THR A 156 7.35 3.01 -10.85
C THR A 156 5.92 2.52 -10.97
N ALA A 157 4.94 3.18 -10.34
CA ALA A 157 3.53 2.86 -10.57
C ALA A 157 3.31 2.82 -12.10
N PRO A 158 2.81 1.70 -12.68
CA PRO A 158 2.62 1.66 -14.11
C PRO A 158 1.65 2.77 -14.45
N THR A 159 2.12 3.68 -15.28
CA THR A 159 1.29 4.76 -15.77
C THR A 159 0.18 4.09 -16.57
N PRO A 160 -1.11 4.28 -16.22
CA PRO A 160 -2.19 3.74 -17.04
C PRO A 160 -2.01 4.30 -18.45
N ALA A 161 -2.01 3.40 -19.45
CA ALA A 161 -1.85 3.79 -20.84
C ALA A 161 -2.96 4.79 -21.20
N SER A 162 -2.58 6.00 -21.59
CA SER A 162 -3.49 7.08 -22.02
C SER A 162 -4.09 6.81 -23.40
#